data_AF-A0A6M3LEN8-F1
#
_entry.id   AF-A0A6M3LEN8-F1
#
_cell.length_a   1.000
_cell.length_b   1.000
_cell.length_c   1.000
_cell.angle_alpha   90.00
_cell.angle_beta   90.00
_cell.angle_gamma   90.00
#
_symmetry.space_group_name_H-M   'P 1'
#
loop_
_entity.id
_entity.type
_entity.pdbx_description
1 polymer ?
#
loop_
_entity_poly.entity_id
_entity_poly.type
_entity_poly.pdbx_seq_one_letter_code
_entity_poly.pdbx_strand_id
1 'polypeptide(L)'
;MIDVATIIDETNSLKTFWSGRNEQLAVDRNYIRLAKPIQKTDQVKYVMNEPKVFFETSVALISSYPPRFRIPLTMNFDAEEKDRISKAERFVQGIFRSLDDRQYKLGKTFWLRELAWWVCSGWYAIFNYVKKDGDGTQFIADFYDPATVYPQWDGEELIRCIRAYEVNKHTAMNMVTDFKRKGLVFDFVERNDTTNHEVINYWVKDGGKVYNAILIDKQFIKATTKEDFDHIPIHVGAVGSPDRLDVNWQSTMGESVIAANRDMYDYM
;
A
#
# COMPACT_ATOMS: atom_id res chain seq x y z
N MET A 1 3.78 -5.65 -26.91
CA MET A 1 2.63 -5.91 -26.02
C MET A 1 3.13 -6.93 -25.00
N ILE A 2 3.09 -6.61 -23.71
CA ILE A 2 3.60 -7.52 -22.66
C ILE A 2 2.64 -8.71 -22.56
N ASP A 3 3.16 -9.92 -22.66
CA ASP A 3 2.37 -11.14 -22.59
C ASP A 3 2.14 -11.60 -21.13
N VAL A 4 1.24 -12.57 -20.96
CA VAL A 4 0.91 -13.13 -19.64
C VAL A 4 2.14 -13.77 -18.99
N ALA A 5 2.95 -14.48 -19.76
CA ALA A 5 4.12 -15.19 -19.26
C ALA A 5 5.13 -14.23 -18.63
N THR A 6 5.43 -13.12 -19.31
CA THR A 6 6.33 -12.07 -18.82
C THR A 6 5.81 -11.47 -17.51
N ILE A 7 4.51 -11.14 -17.43
CA ILE A 7 3.92 -10.57 -16.20
C ILE A 7 4.05 -11.54 -15.02
N ILE A 8 3.81 -12.84 -15.26
CA ILE A 8 3.91 -13.86 -14.22
C ILE A 8 5.36 -14.03 -13.77
N ASP A 9 6.31 -14.12 -14.70
CA ASP A 9 7.73 -14.31 -14.38
C ASP A 9 8.29 -13.12 -13.59
N GLU A 10 7.96 -11.89 -14.00
CA GLU A 10 8.33 -10.69 -13.25
C GLU A 10 7.65 -10.61 -11.88
N THR A 11 6.38 -11.03 -11.79
CA THR A 11 5.67 -11.13 -10.50
C THR A 11 6.38 -12.09 -9.56
N ASN A 12 6.75 -13.27 -10.04
CA ASN A 12 7.45 -14.27 -9.22
C ASN A 12 8.85 -13.82 -8.83
N SER A 13 9.57 -13.16 -9.74
CA SER A 13 10.87 -12.58 -9.46
C SER A 13 10.79 -11.54 -8.33
N LEU A 14 9.85 -10.58 -8.42
CA LEU A 14 9.69 -9.57 -7.38
C LEU A 14 9.12 -10.12 -6.07
N LYS A 15 8.23 -11.13 -6.12
CA LYS A 15 7.79 -11.86 -4.91
C LYS A 15 8.97 -12.50 -4.19
N THR A 16 9.87 -13.12 -4.94
CA THR A 16 11.09 -13.76 -4.40
C THR A 16 12.04 -12.71 -3.82
N PHE A 17 12.23 -11.59 -4.53
CA PHE A 17 13.07 -10.48 -4.07
C PHE A 17 12.58 -9.89 -2.74
N TRP A 18 11.26 -9.74 -2.57
CA TRP A 18 10.64 -9.17 -1.38
C TRP A 18 10.16 -10.20 -0.34
N SER A 19 10.56 -11.47 -0.46
CA SER A 19 10.07 -12.52 0.45
C SER A 19 10.48 -12.26 1.90
N GLY A 20 11.74 -11.91 2.14
CA GLY A 20 12.25 -11.61 3.49
C GLY A 20 11.51 -10.45 4.17
N ARG A 21 11.21 -9.38 3.41
CA ARG A 21 10.36 -8.28 3.89
C ARG A 21 8.98 -8.78 4.31
N ASN A 22 8.35 -9.61 3.49
CA ASN A 22 7.01 -10.13 3.75
C ASN A 22 6.98 -11.06 4.97
N GLU A 23 8.00 -11.89 5.16
CA GLU A 23 8.19 -12.73 6.34
C GLU A 23 8.29 -11.86 7.60
N GLN A 24 9.11 -10.80 7.56
CA GLN A 24 9.26 -9.89 8.68
C GLN A 24 7.97 -9.14 9.02
N LEU A 25 7.25 -8.64 8.01
CA LEU A 25 5.94 -8.02 8.19
C LEU A 25 4.94 -8.98 8.82
N ALA A 26 4.97 -10.26 8.47
CA ALA A 26 4.10 -11.28 9.05
C ALA A 26 4.44 -11.52 10.54
N VAL A 27 5.73 -11.61 10.88
CA VAL A 27 6.21 -11.71 12.26
C VAL A 27 5.76 -10.51 13.10
N ASP A 28 6.00 -9.30 12.63
CA ASP A 28 5.63 -8.07 13.36
C ASP A 28 4.11 -7.97 13.57
N ARG A 29 3.33 -8.33 12.56
CA ARG A 29 1.85 -8.38 12.67
C ARG A 29 1.38 -9.40 13.69
N ASN A 30 2.07 -10.52 13.83
CA ASN A 30 1.71 -11.53 14.82
C ASN A 30 1.93 -10.98 16.25
N TYR A 31 3.01 -10.23 16.49
CA TYR A 31 3.22 -9.54 17.76
C TYR A 31 2.13 -8.51 18.05
N ILE A 32 1.78 -7.67 17.06
CA ILE A 32 0.74 -6.65 17.22
C ILE A 32 -0.64 -7.29 17.47
N ARG A 33 -0.93 -8.42 16.81
CA ARG A 33 -2.20 -9.15 16.95
C ARG A 33 -2.27 -10.02 18.20
N LEU A 34 -1.17 -10.14 18.95
CA LEU A 34 -1.05 -11.08 20.08
C LEU A 34 -1.40 -12.52 19.64
N ALA A 35 -0.98 -12.89 18.43
CA ALA A 35 -1.15 -14.25 17.95
C ALA A 35 -0.41 -15.23 18.87
N LYS A 36 -1.00 -16.40 19.14
CA LYS A 36 -0.38 -17.38 20.02
C LYS A 36 0.96 -17.84 19.44
N PRO A 37 2.07 -17.76 20.21
CA PRO A 37 3.36 -18.24 19.72
C PRO A 37 3.33 -19.76 19.52
N ILE A 38 4.10 -20.25 18.56
CA ILE A 38 4.30 -21.69 18.37
C ILE A 38 5.06 -22.22 19.59
N GLN A 39 4.44 -23.11 20.35
CA GLN A 39 5.05 -23.68 21.55
C GLN A 39 6.18 -24.64 21.14
N LYS A 40 7.43 -24.24 21.38
CA LYS A 40 8.55 -25.16 21.35
C LYS A 40 8.54 -25.96 22.66
N THR A 41 8.73 -27.27 22.57
CA THR A 41 8.72 -28.19 23.72
C THR A 41 9.65 -27.68 24.82
N ASP A 42 9.18 -27.70 26.07
CA ASP A 42 9.89 -27.31 27.32
C ASP A 42 10.04 -25.82 27.65
N GLN A 43 9.36 -24.90 26.96
CA GLN A 43 9.31 -23.48 27.39
C GLN A 43 7.88 -23.01 27.72
N VAL A 44 7.72 -22.43 28.91
CA VAL A 44 6.50 -21.70 29.28
C VAL A 44 6.55 -20.35 28.57
N LYS A 45 5.74 -20.18 27.53
CA LYS A 45 5.57 -18.89 26.84
C LYS A 45 4.30 -18.20 27.33
N TYR A 46 4.38 -16.90 27.62
CA TYR A 46 3.25 -16.06 27.98
C TYR A 46 3.15 -14.89 26.99
N VAL A 47 1.93 -14.54 26.59
CA VAL A 47 1.71 -13.41 25.69
C VAL A 47 1.55 -12.14 26.52
N MET A 48 2.54 -11.25 26.49
CA MET A 48 2.38 -9.89 27.03
C MET A 48 1.70 -8.98 26.01
N ASN A 49 0.91 -8.02 26.50
CA ASN A 49 0.24 -7.03 25.65
C ASN A 49 1.16 -5.85 25.26
N GLU A 50 2.37 -5.77 25.81
CA GLU A 50 3.34 -4.68 25.56
C GLU A 50 3.53 -4.32 24.08
N PRO A 51 3.86 -5.25 23.15
CA PRO A 51 4.09 -4.89 21.75
C PRO A 51 2.87 -4.23 21.10
N LYS A 52 1.67 -4.71 21.45
CA LYS A 52 0.41 -4.12 20.99
C LYS A 52 0.19 -2.73 21.57
N VAL A 53 0.38 -2.56 22.88
CA VAL A 53 0.20 -1.27 23.56
C VAL A 53 1.18 -0.22 23.03
N PHE A 54 2.46 -0.60 22.88
CA PHE A 54 3.47 0.28 22.32
C PHE A 54 3.12 0.71 20.89
N PHE A 55 2.79 -0.26 20.02
CA PHE A 55 2.39 0.01 18.65
C PHE A 55 1.15 0.92 18.56
N GLU A 56 0.08 0.61 19.30
CA GLU A 56 -1.15 1.42 19.33
C GLU A 56 -0.89 2.83 19.87
N THR A 57 -0.01 2.96 20.86
CA THR A 57 0.41 4.27 21.40
C THR A 57 1.18 5.07 20.35
N SER A 58 2.12 4.45 19.62
CA SER A 58 2.83 5.10 18.51
C SER A 58 1.87 5.57 17.42
N VAL A 59 0.92 4.73 17.01
CA VAL A 59 -0.13 5.10 16.04
C VAL A 59 -0.95 6.28 16.56
N ALA A 60 -1.36 6.25 17.83
CA ALA A 60 -2.13 7.34 18.44
C ALA A 60 -1.32 8.65 18.45
N LEU A 61 -0.05 8.62 18.85
CA LEU A 61 0.82 9.81 18.89
C LEU A 61 1.00 10.44 17.52
N ILE A 62 1.26 9.62 16.49
CA ILE A 62 1.49 10.12 15.12
C ILE A 62 0.19 10.64 14.49
N SER A 63 -0.94 9.98 14.76
CA SER A 63 -2.24 10.36 14.19
C SER A 63 -3.01 11.42 14.99
N SER A 64 -2.52 11.81 16.17
CA SER A 64 -3.20 12.76 17.07
C SER A 64 -3.39 14.15 16.45
N TYR A 65 -2.49 14.56 15.57
CA TYR A 65 -2.52 15.90 14.98
C TYR A 65 -2.69 15.82 13.47
N PRO A 66 -3.68 16.54 12.89
CA PRO A 66 -3.76 16.68 11.45
C PRO A 66 -2.50 17.40 10.94
N PRO A 67 -1.94 16.97 9.78
CA PRO A 67 -0.76 17.58 9.21
C PRO A 67 -1.03 19.05 8.90
N ARG A 68 -0.13 19.91 9.40
CA ARG A 68 -0.17 21.35 9.12
C ARG A 68 0.73 21.64 7.93
N PHE A 69 0.11 21.77 6.76
CA PHE A 69 0.81 22.25 5.57
C PHE A 69 0.98 23.76 5.68
N ARG A 70 2.24 24.19 5.79
CA ARG A 70 2.62 25.60 5.80
C ARG A 70 3.63 25.84 4.70
N ILE A 71 3.32 26.77 3.81
CA ILE A 71 4.29 27.24 2.82
C ILE A 71 5.12 28.34 3.50
N PRO A 72 6.45 28.21 3.55
CA PRO A 72 7.29 29.21 4.20
C PRO A 72 7.13 30.55 3.48
N LEU A 73 6.64 31.55 4.22
CA LEU A 73 6.53 32.90 3.71
C LEU A 73 7.91 33.55 3.75
N THR A 74 8.47 33.87 2.59
CA THR A 74 9.62 34.79 2.52
C THR A 74 9.14 36.22 2.80
N MET A 75 10.01 37.07 3.33
CA MET A 75 9.62 38.38 3.89
C MET A 75 9.01 39.37 2.85
N ASN A 76 9.08 39.08 1.55
CA ASN A 76 8.74 40.01 0.48
C ASN A 76 7.52 39.61 -0.37
N PHE A 77 6.71 38.63 0.06
CA PHE A 77 5.49 38.31 -0.69
C PHE A 77 4.49 39.45 -0.66
N ASP A 78 3.94 39.77 -1.83
CA ASP A 78 2.85 40.72 -1.97
C ASP A 78 1.57 40.20 -1.28
N ALA A 79 0.55 41.05 -1.16
CA ALA A 79 -0.71 40.67 -0.52
C ALA A 79 -1.49 39.58 -1.30
N GLU A 80 -1.35 39.54 -2.62
CA GLU A 80 -2.06 38.62 -3.51
C GLU A 80 -1.43 37.21 -3.49
N GLU A 81 -0.11 37.13 -3.42
CA GLU A 81 0.69 35.92 -3.20
C GLU A 81 0.35 35.28 -1.86
N LYS A 82 0.22 36.09 -0.79
CA LYS A 82 -0.22 35.59 0.52
C LYS A 82 -1.62 34.99 0.49
N ASP A 83 -2.55 35.58 -0.27
CA ASP A 83 -3.89 35.02 -0.44
C ASP A 83 -3.87 33.71 -1.26
N ARG A 84 -3.09 33.66 -2.35
CA ARG A 84 -2.88 32.44 -3.14
C ARG A 84 -2.30 31.30 -2.31
N ILE A 85 -1.29 31.59 -1.49
CA ILE A 85 -0.69 30.63 -0.54
C ILE A 85 -1.74 30.15 0.46
N SER A 86 -2.50 31.07 1.05
CA SER A 86 -3.56 30.72 2.01
C SER A 86 -4.63 29.81 1.38
N LYS A 87 -5.00 30.05 0.11
CA LYS A 87 -5.91 29.18 -0.64
C LYS A 87 -5.30 27.80 -0.90
N ALA A 88 -4.02 27.72 -1.27
CA ALA A 88 -3.32 26.46 -1.47
C ALA A 88 -3.27 25.63 -0.17
N GLU A 89 -2.91 26.24 0.96
CA GLU A 89 -2.90 25.57 2.26
C GLU A 89 -4.28 25.02 2.64
N ARG A 90 -5.35 25.81 2.44
CA ARG A 90 -6.74 25.37 2.68
C ARG A 90 -7.15 24.25 1.74
N PHE A 91 -6.72 24.28 0.47
CA PHE A 91 -7.01 23.24 -0.50
C PHE A 91 -6.41 21.90 -0.06
N VAL A 92 -5.14 21.88 0.34
CA VAL A 92 -4.49 20.65 0.83
C VAL A 92 -5.20 20.12 2.08
N GLN A 93 -5.56 20.97 3.04
CA GLN A 93 -6.37 20.56 4.19
C GLN A 93 -7.74 20.00 3.76
N GLY A 94 -8.35 20.57 2.71
CA GLY A 94 -9.59 20.08 2.12
C GLY A 94 -9.48 18.68 1.55
N ILE A 95 -8.34 18.31 0.95
CA ILE A 95 -8.09 16.95 0.45
C ILE A 95 -8.16 15.94 1.59
N PHE A 96 -7.46 16.19 2.70
CA PHE A 96 -7.46 15.27 3.86
C PHE A 96 -8.87 15.09 4.46
N ARG A 97 -9.63 16.18 4.57
CA ARG A 97 -11.04 16.11 5.00
C ARG A 97 -11.89 15.26 4.05
N SER A 98 -11.72 15.44 2.74
CA SER A 98 -12.42 14.64 1.74
C SER A 98 -12.05 13.15 1.83
N LEU A 99 -10.79 12.83 2.16
CA LEU A 99 -10.35 11.45 2.37
C LEU A 99 -10.97 10.86 3.64
N ASP A 100 -11.00 11.61 4.74
CA ASP A 100 -11.63 11.20 5.99
C ASP A 100 -13.14 10.96 5.81
N ASP A 101 -13.85 11.85 5.11
CA ASP A 101 -15.27 11.69 4.80
C ASP A 101 -15.54 10.42 3.98
N ARG A 102 -14.64 10.10 3.03
CA ARG A 102 -14.74 8.87 2.24
C ARG A 102 -14.48 7.64 3.10
N GLN A 103 -13.49 7.67 3.98
CA GLN A 103 -13.20 6.56 4.90
C GLN A 103 -14.35 6.31 5.87
N TYR A 104 -14.96 7.38 6.39
CA TYR A 104 -16.15 7.30 7.22
C TYR A 104 -17.31 6.62 6.49
N LYS A 105 -17.56 6.97 5.21
CA LYS A 105 -18.58 6.30 4.37
C LYS A 105 -18.31 4.81 4.15
N LEU A 106 -17.04 4.38 4.22
CA LEU A 106 -16.63 2.99 4.11
C LEU A 106 -16.63 2.25 5.46
N GLY A 107 -17.03 2.92 6.56
CA GLY A 107 -16.99 2.34 7.91
C GLY A 107 -15.56 2.16 8.46
N LYS A 108 -14.58 2.86 7.87
CA LYS A 108 -13.18 2.83 8.28
C LYS A 108 -12.86 3.99 9.24
N THR A 109 -11.69 3.93 9.85
CA THR A 109 -11.15 5.01 10.70
C THR A 109 -10.69 6.21 9.86
N PHE A 110 -10.26 7.30 10.51
CA PHE A 110 -9.64 8.43 9.82
C PHE A 110 -8.46 8.00 8.96
N TRP A 111 -8.30 8.63 7.79
CA TRP A 111 -7.29 8.32 6.80
C TRP A 111 -5.88 8.44 7.38
N LEU A 112 -5.63 9.47 8.18
CA LEU A 112 -4.33 9.69 8.86
C LEU A 112 -4.01 8.61 9.89
N ARG A 113 -5.03 8.07 10.56
CA ARG A 113 -4.84 6.98 11.52
C ARG A 113 -4.50 5.68 10.80
N GLU A 114 -5.13 5.42 9.66
CA GLU A 114 -4.79 4.29 8.79
C GLU A 114 -3.36 4.47 8.22
N LEU A 115 -2.98 5.67 7.77
CA LEU A 115 -1.61 5.97 7.35
C LEU A 115 -0.61 5.69 8.48
N ALA A 116 -0.86 6.20 9.68
CA ALA A 116 0.01 6.01 10.84
C ALA A 116 0.19 4.52 11.17
N TRP A 117 -0.86 3.71 11.02
CA TRP A 117 -0.76 2.26 11.19
C TRP A 117 0.25 1.62 10.23
N TRP A 118 0.19 1.96 8.94
CA TRP A 118 1.11 1.45 7.93
C TRP A 118 2.54 1.96 8.17
N VAL A 119 2.69 3.26 8.46
CA VAL A 119 3.99 3.87 8.78
C VAL A 119 4.64 3.21 10.00
N CYS A 120 3.90 2.99 11.09
CA CYS A 120 4.39 2.27 12.27
C CYS A 120 4.73 0.81 11.97
N SER A 121 4.11 0.21 10.95
CA SER A 121 4.42 -1.16 10.51
C SER A 121 5.68 -1.25 9.65
N GLY A 122 6.35 -0.11 9.38
CA GLY A 122 7.60 -0.05 8.62
C GLY A 122 7.42 0.09 7.11
N TRP A 123 6.20 -0.06 6.58
CA TRP A 123 5.92 0.06 5.15
C TRP A 123 4.54 0.63 4.89
N TYR A 124 4.43 1.43 3.82
CA TYR A 124 3.16 1.87 3.29
C TYR A 124 3.07 1.64 1.78
N ALA A 125 1.85 1.45 1.29
CA ALA A 125 1.53 1.43 -0.12
C ALA A 125 0.16 2.11 -0.31
N ILE A 126 0.11 3.18 -1.11
CA ILE A 126 -1.08 4.01 -1.28
C ILE A 126 -1.29 4.25 -2.75
N PHE A 127 -2.45 3.83 -3.26
CA PHE A 127 -2.88 4.16 -4.61
C PHE A 127 -3.63 5.49 -4.61
N ASN A 128 -3.13 6.44 -5.38
CA ASN A 128 -3.66 7.79 -5.42
C ASN A 128 -4.24 8.09 -6.81
N TYR A 129 -5.49 8.57 -6.85
CA TYR A 129 -6.13 8.99 -8.08
C TYR A 129 -7.11 10.12 -7.82
N VAL A 130 -7.29 10.99 -8.82
CA VAL A 130 -8.28 12.06 -8.78
C VAL A 130 -9.34 11.75 -9.82
N LYS A 131 -10.58 11.52 -9.36
CA LYS A 131 -11.73 11.30 -10.23
C LYS A 131 -12.51 12.61 -10.32
N LYS A 132 -12.71 13.12 -11.54
CA LYS A 132 -13.70 14.18 -11.78
C LYS A 132 -15.04 13.51 -12.05
N ASP A 133 -16.00 13.74 -11.17
CA ASP A 133 -17.39 13.34 -11.37
C ASP A 133 -18.25 14.58 -11.65
N GLY A 134 -19.46 14.40 -12.19
CA GLY A 134 -20.38 15.50 -12.49
C GLY A 134 -20.72 16.36 -11.25
N ASP A 135 -20.66 15.76 -10.07
CA ASP A 135 -20.93 16.39 -8.77
C ASP A 135 -19.67 17.00 -8.11
N GLY A 136 -18.49 16.87 -8.72
CA GLY A 136 -17.25 17.49 -8.22
C GLY A 136 -15.99 16.62 -8.36
N THR A 137 -14.89 17.12 -7.80
CA THR A 137 -13.61 16.42 -7.79
C THR A 137 -13.51 15.51 -6.56
N GLN A 138 -13.39 14.20 -6.77
CA GLN A 138 -13.17 13.22 -5.73
C GLN A 138 -11.69 12.81 -5.66
N PHE A 139 -11.11 12.94 -4.46
CA PHE A 139 -9.78 12.44 -4.16
C PHE A 139 -9.86 11.01 -3.64
N ILE A 140 -9.05 10.13 -4.23
CA ILE A 140 -8.93 8.72 -3.85
C ILE A 140 -7.49 8.47 -3.42
N ALA A 141 -7.32 7.94 -2.22
CA ALA A 141 -6.04 7.53 -1.66
C ALA A 141 -6.26 6.23 -0.88
N ASP A 142 -6.22 5.10 -1.58
CA ASP A 142 -6.53 3.78 -1.02
C ASP A 142 -5.27 3.07 -0.56
N PHE A 143 -5.30 2.60 0.68
CA PHE A 143 -4.22 1.80 1.24
C PHE A 143 -4.24 0.39 0.67
N TYR A 144 -3.07 -0.06 0.24
CA TYR A 144 -2.79 -1.45 -0.08
C TYR A 144 -1.96 -2.06 1.04
N ASP A 145 -2.19 -3.35 1.29
CA ASP A 145 -1.31 -4.11 2.16
C ASP A 145 0.08 -4.23 1.49
N PRO A 146 1.16 -3.67 2.07
CA PRO A 146 2.50 -3.73 1.51
C PRO A 146 3.02 -5.16 1.33
N ALA A 147 2.53 -6.13 2.11
CA ALA A 147 2.89 -7.54 1.93
C ALA A 147 2.41 -8.09 0.58
N THR A 148 1.39 -7.45 -0.02
CA THR A 148 0.85 -7.80 -1.34
C THR A 148 1.40 -6.91 -2.46
N VAL A 149 2.29 -5.95 -2.16
CA VAL A 149 2.81 -4.96 -3.11
C VAL A 149 4.32 -5.13 -3.29
N TYR A 150 4.74 -5.24 -4.54
CA TYR A 150 6.09 -5.56 -4.96
C TYR A 150 6.60 -4.46 -5.90
N PRO A 151 7.22 -3.41 -5.35
CA PRO A 151 7.80 -2.33 -6.13
C PRO A 151 9.16 -2.69 -6.71
N GLN A 152 9.51 -2.02 -7.81
CA GLN A 152 10.85 -2.01 -8.37
C GLN A 152 11.18 -0.58 -8.78
N TRP A 153 12.30 -0.08 -8.26
CA TRP A 153 12.83 1.22 -8.60
C TRP A 153 14.04 1.08 -9.50
N ASP A 154 14.23 2.07 -10.36
CA ASP A 154 15.46 2.30 -11.09
C ASP A 154 15.96 3.67 -10.67
N GLY A 155 17.00 3.72 -9.82
CA GLY A 155 17.77 4.89 -9.32
C GLY A 155 17.03 6.20 -8.96
N GLU A 156 16.24 6.72 -9.88
CA GLU A 156 15.49 7.95 -9.89
C GLU A 156 14.00 7.76 -9.59
N GLU A 157 13.37 6.69 -10.09
CA GLU A 157 11.91 6.53 -9.98
C GLU A 157 11.40 5.08 -9.92
N LEU A 158 10.10 4.95 -9.65
CA LEU A 158 9.39 3.67 -9.63
C LEU A 158 9.08 3.24 -11.08
N ILE A 159 9.80 2.22 -11.56
CA ILE A 159 9.63 1.70 -12.92
C ILE A 159 8.56 0.62 -13.02
N ARG A 160 8.29 -0.09 -11.92
CA ARG A 160 7.33 -1.19 -11.89
C ARG A 160 6.74 -1.35 -10.50
N CYS A 161 5.46 -1.66 -10.43
CA CYS A 161 4.78 -1.94 -9.18
C CYS A 161 3.73 -3.01 -9.41
N ILE A 162 3.89 -4.15 -8.73
CA ILE A 162 2.97 -5.27 -8.86
C ILE A 162 2.24 -5.44 -7.55
N ARG A 163 0.91 -5.52 -7.59
CA ARG A 163 0.12 -5.94 -6.44
C ARG A 163 -0.45 -7.33 -6.72
N ALA A 164 -0.03 -8.34 -5.97
CA ALA A 164 -0.52 -9.71 -6.08
C ALA A 164 -1.17 -10.17 -4.77
N TYR A 165 -2.42 -10.60 -4.83
CA TYR A 165 -3.21 -10.99 -3.66
C TYR A 165 -4.27 -12.01 -4.02
N GLU A 166 -4.72 -12.75 -3.02
CA GLU A 166 -5.76 -13.75 -3.15
C GLU A 166 -7.12 -13.19 -2.79
N VAL A 167 -8.14 -13.59 -3.55
CA VAL A 167 -9.54 -13.26 -3.27
C VAL A 167 -10.42 -14.49 -3.39
N ASN A 168 -11.53 -14.51 -2.64
CA ASN A 168 -12.53 -15.56 -2.81
C ASN A 168 -13.25 -15.44 -4.16
N LYS A 169 -13.89 -16.53 -4.59
CA LYS A 169 -14.67 -16.61 -5.83
C LYS A 169 -15.68 -15.47 -5.99
N HIS A 170 -16.42 -15.14 -4.94
CA HIS A 170 -17.44 -14.09 -4.99
C HIS A 170 -16.84 -12.72 -5.32
N THR A 171 -15.72 -12.37 -4.67
CA THR A 171 -15.01 -11.11 -4.92
C THR A 171 -14.42 -11.08 -6.32
N ALA A 172 -13.80 -12.17 -6.78
CA ALA A 172 -13.28 -12.27 -8.15
C ALA A 172 -14.38 -12.01 -9.19
N MET A 173 -15.56 -12.62 -9.01
CA MET A 173 -16.70 -12.44 -9.91
C MET A 173 -17.26 -11.02 -9.91
N ASN A 174 -17.32 -10.38 -8.74
CA ASN A 174 -17.74 -8.98 -8.65
C ASN A 174 -16.76 -8.07 -9.39
N MET A 175 -15.45 -8.28 -9.25
CA MET A 175 -14.43 -7.54 -10.00
C MET A 175 -14.60 -7.73 -11.51
N VAL A 176 -14.73 -8.98 -11.97
CA VAL A 176 -14.98 -9.32 -13.38
C VAL A 176 -16.23 -8.61 -13.90
N THR A 177 -17.32 -8.65 -13.15
CA THR A 177 -18.59 -8.01 -13.53
C THR A 177 -18.46 -6.50 -13.62
N ASP A 178 -17.76 -5.87 -12.68
CA ASP A 178 -17.52 -4.43 -12.69
C ASP A 178 -16.64 -4.00 -13.86
N PHE A 179 -15.65 -4.82 -14.24
CA PHE A 179 -14.84 -4.56 -15.44
C PHE A 179 -15.66 -4.73 -16.74
N LYS A 180 -16.53 -5.73 -16.82
CA LYS A 180 -17.48 -5.88 -17.95
C LYS A 180 -18.43 -4.68 -18.06
N ARG A 181 -18.94 -4.17 -16.93
CA ARG A 181 -19.76 -2.94 -16.90
C ARG A 181 -19.02 -1.71 -17.40
N LYS A 182 -17.70 -1.66 -17.23
CA LYS A 182 -16.81 -0.62 -17.77
C LYS A 182 -16.46 -0.84 -19.25
N GLY A 183 -17.05 -1.84 -19.91
CA GLY A 183 -16.87 -2.11 -21.33
C GLY A 183 -15.62 -2.93 -21.68
N LEU A 184 -14.94 -3.52 -20.68
CA LEU A 184 -13.83 -4.44 -20.95
C LEU A 184 -14.38 -5.81 -21.35
N VAL A 185 -13.99 -6.28 -22.53
CA VAL A 185 -14.37 -7.59 -23.08
C VAL A 185 -13.23 -8.57 -22.86
N PHE A 186 -13.49 -9.66 -22.16
CA PHE A 186 -12.52 -10.72 -21.92
C PHE A 186 -13.23 -12.06 -21.64
N ASP A 187 -12.59 -13.14 -22.09
CA ASP A 187 -13.04 -14.52 -21.90
C ASP A 187 -12.54 -15.07 -20.57
N PHE A 188 -13.10 -14.55 -19.47
CA PHE A 188 -12.84 -15.14 -18.16
C PHE A 188 -13.58 -16.47 -18.04
N VAL A 189 -12.82 -17.56 -17.95
CA VAL A 189 -13.40 -18.89 -17.72
C VAL A 189 -13.54 -19.08 -16.22
N GLU A 190 -14.79 -19.06 -15.76
CA GLU A 190 -15.13 -19.39 -14.38
C GLU A 190 -14.61 -20.79 -14.03
N ARG A 191 -13.74 -20.87 -13.03
CA ARG A 191 -13.40 -22.14 -12.40
C ARG A 191 -14.46 -22.50 -11.38
N ASN A 192 -14.87 -23.77 -11.40
CA ASN A 192 -15.90 -24.30 -10.52
C ASN A 192 -15.36 -24.70 -9.14
N ASP A 193 -14.17 -24.23 -8.78
CA ASP A 193 -13.49 -24.61 -7.55
C ASP A 193 -13.85 -23.67 -6.38
N THR A 194 -13.60 -24.17 -5.17
CA THR A 194 -13.71 -23.42 -3.92
C THR A 194 -12.40 -22.71 -3.55
N THR A 195 -11.43 -22.65 -4.46
CA THR A 195 -10.10 -22.13 -4.17
C THR A 195 -10.09 -20.60 -4.27
N ASN A 196 -9.09 -19.99 -3.64
CA ASN A 196 -8.87 -18.56 -3.80
C ASN A 196 -8.30 -18.29 -5.19
N HIS A 197 -8.74 -17.19 -5.80
CA HIS A 197 -8.21 -16.72 -7.07
C HIS A 197 -7.09 -15.72 -6.85
N GLU A 198 -6.02 -15.84 -7.62
CA GLU A 198 -4.91 -14.90 -7.57
C GLU A 198 -5.21 -13.72 -8.49
N VAL A 199 -5.19 -12.51 -7.93
CA VAL A 199 -5.32 -11.24 -8.66
C VAL A 199 -3.95 -10.58 -8.74
N ILE A 200 -3.51 -10.26 -9.95
CA ILE A 200 -2.28 -9.51 -10.22
C ILE A 200 -2.66 -8.18 -10.87
N ASN A 201 -2.40 -7.08 -10.18
CA ASN A 201 -2.49 -5.73 -10.72
C ASN A 201 -1.07 -5.24 -11.04
N TYR A 202 -0.75 -5.17 -12.33
CA TYR A 202 0.58 -4.92 -12.85
C TYR A 202 0.68 -3.49 -13.39
N TRP A 203 1.62 -2.72 -12.86
CA TRP A 203 1.97 -1.39 -13.34
C TRP A 203 3.41 -1.36 -13.80
N VAL A 204 3.65 -0.79 -14.98
CA VAL A 204 4.98 -0.61 -15.54
C VAL A 204 5.09 0.75 -16.22
N LYS A 205 6.26 1.37 -16.09
CA LYS A 205 6.64 2.55 -16.84
C LYS A 205 7.61 2.13 -17.93
N ASP A 206 7.27 2.40 -19.18
CA ASP A 206 8.11 2.10 -20.33
C ASP A 206 8.08 3.27 -21.34
N GLY A 207 9.26 3.73 -21.76
CA GLY A 207 9.40 4.88 -22.64
C GLY A 207 8.71 6.15 -22.15
N GLY A 208 8.74 6.40 -20.84
CA GLY A 208 8.08 7.56 -20.22
C GLY A 208 6.55 7.46 -20.13
N LYS A 209 5.96 6.33 -20.52
CA LYS A 209 4.51 6.09 -20.48
C LYS A 209 4.18 5.05 -19.42
N VAL A 210 3.05 5.22 -18.74
CA VAL A 210 2.57 4.28 -17.74
C VAL A 210 1.57 3.31 -18.38
N TYR A 211 1.75 2.02 -18.11
CA TYR A 211 0.85 0.96 -18.53
C TYR A 211 0.30 0.22 -17.31
N ASN A 212 -0.95 -0.22 -17.43
CA ASN A 212 -1.59 -1.06 -16.43
C ASN A 212 -2.21 -2.31 -17.06
N ALA A 213 -2.05 -3.44 -16.39
CA ALA A 213 -2.70 -4.69 -16.73
C ALA A 213 -3.25 -5.35 -15.45
N ILE A 214 -4.36 -6.08 -15.58
CA ILE A 214 -4.95 -6.83 -14.47
C ILE A 214 -5.18 -8.25 -14.93
N LEU A 215 -4.63 -9.20 -14.20
CA LEU A 215 -4.83 -10.62 -14.39
C LEU A 215 -5.58 -11.21 -13.20
N ILE A 216 -6.45 -12.18 -13.49
CA ILE A 216 -7.03 -13.08 -12.49
C ILE A 216 -6.76 -14.50 -12.98
N ASP A 217 -6.17 -15.35 -12.15
CA ASP A 217 -5.81 -16.73 -12.49
C ASP A 217 -5.06 -16.86 -13.81
N LYS A 218 -4.10 -15.96 -14.05
CA LYS A 218 -3.27 -15.91 -15.27
C LYS A 218 -4.06 -15.58 -16.55
N GLN A 219 -5.28 -15.07 -16.43
CA GLN A 219 -6.07 -14.57 -17.56
C GLN A 219 -6.19 -13.05 -17.48
N PHE A 220 -6.09 -12.38 -18.63
CA PHE A 220 -6.30 -10.93 -18.68
C PHE A 220 -7.76 -10.60 -18.40
N ILE A 221 -7.98 -9.77 -17.39
CA ILE A 221 -9.24 -9.08 -17.12
C ILE A 221 -9.18 -7.66 -17.68
N LYS A 222 -8.00 -7.06 -17.58
CA LYS A 222 -7.65 -5.82 -18.27
C LYS A 222 -6.34 -6.06 -18.99
N ALA A 223 -6.39 -6.10 -20.33
CA ALA A 223 -5.21 -6.16 -21.16
C ALA A 223 -4.32 -4.94 -20.89
N THR A 224 -3.03 -5.04 -21.22
CA THR A 224 -2.07 -3.96 -21.01
C THR A 224 -2.51 -2.70 -21.76
N THR A 225 -3.04 -1.72 -21.04
CA THR A 225 -3.48 -0.43 -21.59
C THR A 225 -2.55 0.67 -21.13
N LYS A 226 -2.32 1.64 -22.02
CA LYS A 226 -1.66 2.90 -21.65
C LYS A 226 -2.61 3.71 -20.77
N GLU A 227 -2.10 4.21 -19.67
CA GLU A 227 -2.83 5.11 -18.76
C GLU A 227 -2.38 6.56 -18.96
N ASP A 228 -3.24 7.50 -18.60
CA ASP A 228 -2.97 8.95 -18.67
C ASP A 228 -2.26 9.44 -17.38
N PHE A 229 -1.17 8.76 -17.02
CA PHE A 229 -0.31 9.15 -15.92
C PHE A 229 1.13 9.32 -16.40
N ASP A 230 1.81 10.33 -15.85
CA ASP A 230 3.24 10.56 -16.07
C ASP A 230 4.11 9.61 -15.22
N HIS A 231 3.58 9.17 -14.08
CA HIS A 231 4.22 8.24 -13.13
C HIS A 231 3.22 7.21 -12.63
N ILE A 232 3.71 6.06 -12.16
CA ILE A 232 2.85 5.03 -11.56
C ILE A 232 2.12 5.64 -10.35
N PRO A 233 0.78 5.60 -10.29
CA PRO A 233 -0.03 6.27 -9.26
C PRO A 233 -0.05 5.52 -7.91
N ILE A 234 1.06 4.85 -7.56
CA ILE A 234 1.22 4.08 -6.33
C ILE A 234 2.43 4.64 -5.59
N HIS A 235 2.17 5.23 -4.42
CA HIS A 235 3.22 5.64 -3.50
C HIS A 235 3.49 4.51 -2.55
N VAL A 236 4.68 3.93 -2.67
CA VAL A 236 5.13 2.81 -1.84
C VAL A 236 6.51 3.13 -1.32
N GLY A 237 6.75 2.79 -0.06
CA GLY A 237 8.01 3.11 0.57
C GLY A 237 8.16 2.42 1.92
N ALA A 238 9.42 2.19 2.26
CA ALA A 238 9.84 1.79 3.58
C ALA A 238 9.90 3.01 4.52
N VAL A 239 9.61 2.77 5.79
CA VAL A 239 9.73 3.73 6.88
C VAL A 239 10.74 3.19 7.88
N GLY A 240 11.63 4.06 8.36
CA GLY A 240 12.75 3.67 9.20
C GLY A 240 14.07 3.66 8.43
N SER A 241 15.16 3.43 9.14
CA SER A 241 16.51 3.44 8.58
C SER A 241 16.88 2.01 8.17
N PRO A 242 16.98 1.69 6.87
CA PRO A 242 17.50 0.39 6.46
C PRO A 242 18.96 0.26 6.91
N ASP A 243 19.35 -0.89 7.45
CA ASP A 243 20.76 -1.20 7.61
C ASP A 243 21.37 -1.49 6.23
N ARG A 244 21.90 -0.44 5.61
CA ARG A 244 22.51 -0.51 4.27
C ARG A 244 23.85 -1.26 4.26
N LEU A 245 24.37 -1.66 5.43
CA LEU A 245 25.61 -2.42 5.55
C LEU A 245 25.38 -3.93 5.42
N ASP A 246 24.13 -4.40 5.58
CA ASP A 246 23.78 -5.80 5.38
C ASP A 246 23.63 -6.13 3.88
N VAL A 247 24.17 -7.28 3.47
CA VAL A 247 23.97 -7.84 2.12
C VAL A 247 22.50 -8.13 1.86
N ASN A 248 21.75 -8.43 2.93
CA ASN A 248 20.30 -8.67 2.91
C ASN A 248 19.49 -7.44 3.35
N TRP A 249 20.00 -6.22 3.14
CA TRP A 249 19.30 -4.99 3.52
C TRP A 249 17.83 -4.92 3.04
N GLN A 250 17.45 -5.65 1.99
CA GLN A 250 16.07 -5.70 1.50
C GLN A 250 15.10 -6.34 2.51
N SER A 251 15.56 -7.31 3.31
CA SER A 251 14.72 -7.95 4.34
C SER A 251 14.55 -7.06 5.57
N THR A 252 15.53 -6.22 5.86
CA THR A 252 15.54 -5.26 6.98
C THR A 252 15.08 -3.86 6.56
N MET A 253 14.82 -3.64 5.26
CA MET A 253 14.27 -2.39 4.77
C MET A 253 12.86 -2.22 5.30
N GLY A 254 12.60 -1.13 6.04
CA GLY A 254 11.27 -0.76 6.51
C GLY A 254 10.81 -1.56 7.72
N GLU A 255 11.48 -1.32 8.84
CA GLU A 255 11.19 -2.03 10.08
C GLU A 255 10.02 -1.40 10.85
N SER A 256 9.21 -2.25 11.47
CA SER A 256 8.15 -1.80 12.37
C SER A 256 8.74 -1.07 13.58
N VAL A 257 7.95 -0.20 14.21
CA VAL A 257 8.36 0.52 15.43
C VAL A 257 8.70 -0.44 16.58
N ILE A 258 8.17 -1.66 16.57
CA ILE A 258 8.49 -2.71 17.55
C ILE A 258 9.80 -3.46 17.25
N ALA A 259 10.44 -3.22 16.10
CA ALA A 259 11.59 -3.99 15.62
C ALA A 259 12.76 -3.99 16.60
N ALA A 260 13.06 -2.84 17.20
CA ALA A 260 14.15 -2.68 18.16
C ALA A 260 14.02 -3.56 19.41
N ASN A 261 12.80 -4.03 19.72
CA ASN A 261 12.52 -4.85 20.89
C ASN A 261 12.09 -6.29 20.52
N ARG A 262 12.23 -6.71 19.24
CA ARG A 262 11.81 -8.05 18.78
C ARG A 262 12.40 -9.17 19.62
N ASP A 263 13.70 -9.11 19.90
CA ASP A 263 14.40 -10.11 20.68
C ASP A 263 13.79 -10.28 22.07
N MET A 264 13.30 -9.19 22.68
CA MET A 264 12.63 -9.28 23.98
C MET A 264 11.32 -10.06 23.87
N TYR A 265 10.57 -9.91 22.78
CA TYR A 265 9.30 -10.61 22.55
C TYR A 265 9.49 -12.08 22.16
N ASP A 266 10.63 -12.45 21.56
CA ASP A 266 10.94 -13.83 21.19
C ASP A 266 11.12 -14.76 22.40
N TYR A 267 11.63 -14.22 23.52
CA TYR A 267 11.81 -14.95 24.78
C TYR A 267 10.56 -15.02 25.65
N MET A 268 9.49 -14.32 25.26
CA MET A 268 8.17 -14.39 25.91
C MET A 268 7.30 -15.48 25.28
#